data_AF-A0A973L259-F1
#
_entry.id   AF-A0A973L259-F1
#
_cell.length_a   1.000
_cell.length_b   1.000
_cell.length_c   1.000
_cell.angle_alpha   90.00
_cell.angle_beta   90.00
_cell.angle_gamma   90.00
#
_symmetry.space_group_name_H-M   'P 1'
#
loop_
_entity.id
_entity.type
_entity.pdbx_description
1 polymer ?
#
loop_
_entity_poly.entity_id
_entity_poly.type
_entity_poly.pdbx_seq_one_letter_code
_entity_poly.pdbx_strand_id
1 'polypeptide(L)'
;MTAVHSPVRPSGGSSRATLRLARQLLPYWRRLLPAGLAAAGSELAAAALMATASWLITRAAEHPPLASVSLAIVAVRALALGRGALRYGDRLLGHDAVLRAVAGFRTRVYEALVPLAPAGTPAFRSGDLLTRLVDDVDAAQDLLLRVLLPAVAAASVGLAATVTAWLLLPQAGLLLGLLLALAVLLVPAAVLAV
;
A
#
# COMPACT_ATOMS: atom_id res chain seq x y z
N MET A 1 -43.77 -21.66 -1.13
CA MET A 1 -43.13 -20.53 -1.84
C MET A 1 -43.31 -19.28 -1.00
N THR A 2 -42.29 -18.89 -0.25
CA THR A 2 -42.01 -17.52 0.27
C THR A 2 -40.84 -17.65 1.25
N ALA A 3 -39.63 -17.80 0.71
CA ALA A 3 -38.41 -17.76 1.50
C ALA A 3 -38.17 -16.29 1.91
N VAL A 4 -38.14 -16.09 3.22
CA VAL A 4 -37.87 -14.84 3.92
C VAL A 4 -36.48 -14.34 3.53
N HIS A 5 -36.45 -13.22 2.80
CA HIS A 5 -35.24 -12.42 2.63
C HIS A 5 -35.01 -11.67 3.95
N SER A 6 -34.23 -12.25 4.87
CA SER A 6 -33.79 -11.52 6.06
C SER A 6 -32.69 -10.53 5.66
N PRO A 7 -32.86 -9.21 5.88
CA PRO A 7 -31.84 -8.23 5.60
C PRO A 7 -30.68 -8.40 6.60
N VAL A 8 -29.47 -8.54 6.06
CA VAL A 8 -28.22 -8.50 6.84
C VAL A 8 -28.14 -7.14 7.52
N ARG A 9 -28.30 -7.10 8.85
CA ARG A 9 -28.14 -5.88 9.65
C ARG A 9 -26.65 -5.50 9.67
N PRO A 10 -26.26 -4.27 9.33
CA PRO A 10 -24.89 -3.81 9.52
C PRO A 10 -24.60 -3.77 11.02
N SER A 11 -23.71 -4.64 11.49
CA SER A 11 -23.30 -4.69 12.89
C SER A 11 -22.41 -3.50 13.22
N GLY A 12 -22.87 -2.64 14.15
CA GLY A 12 -22.14 -1.51 14.72
C GLY A 12 -20.94 -1.89 15.62
N GLY A 13 -20.21 -2.95 15.26
CA GLY A 13 -19.05 -3.47 16.01
C GLY A 13 -17.69 -3.23 15.33
N SER A 14 -17.69 -2.53 14.18
CA SER A 14 -16.53 -2.35 13.28
C SER A 14 -15.22 -2.05 14.01
N SER A 15 -15.13 -0.98 14.81
CA SER A 15 -13.86 -0.53 15.40
C SER A 15 -13.17 -1.54 16.33
N ARG A 16 -13.91 -2.39 17.05
CA ARG A 16 -13.32 -3.39 17.96
C ARG A 16 -12.87 -4.65 17.23
N ALA A 17 -13.51 -4.98 16.11
CA ALA A 17 -13.10 -6.07 15.24
C ALA A 17 -11.83 -5.68 14.45
N THR A 18 -11.76 -4.44 13.92
CA THR A 18 -10.56 -3.93 13.23
C THR A 18 -9.34 -3.92 14.14
N LEU A 19 -9.49 -3.52 15.41
CA LEU A 19 -8.40 -3.49 16.39
C LEU A 19 -7.91 -4.90 16.81
N ARG A 20 -8.80 -5.90 16.84
CA ARG A 20 -8.43 -7.30 17.12
C ARG A 20 -7.69 -7.92 15.94
N LEU A 21 -8.15 -7.66 14.72
CA LEU A 21 -7.49 -8.08 13.49
C LEU A 21 -6.11 -7.41 13.33
N ALA A 22 -6.01 -6.10 13.62
CA ALA A 22 -4.74 -5.38 13.60
C ALA A 22 -3.70 -5.96 14.58
N ARG A 23 -4.12 -6.39 15.78
CA ARG A 23 -3.23 -7.07 16.75
C ARG A 23 -2.82 -8.48 16.32
N GLN A 24 -3.67 -9.21 15.61
CA GLN A 24 -3.30 -10.54 15.07
C GLN A 24 -2.35 -10.44 13.86
N LEU A 25 -2.30 -9.28 13.19
CA LEU A 25 -1.43 -9.02 12.05
C LEU A 25 -0.05 -8.45 12.41
N LEU A 26 0.14 -8.06 13.66
CA LEU A 26 1.38 -7.50 14.20
C LEU A 26 2.66 -8.30 13.85
N PRO A 27 2.65 -9.66 13.82
CA PRO A 27 3.84 -10.44 13.46
C PRO A 27 4.22 -10.34 11.97
N TYR A 28 3.24 -10.18 11.09
CA TYR A 28 3.44 -10.11 9.63
C TYR A 28 3.84 -8.72 9.15
N TRP A 29 3.47 -7.66 9.89
CA TRP A 29 3.88 -6.28 9.59
C TRP A 29 5.39 -6.10 9.52
N ARG A 30 6.16 -6.82 10.35
CA ARG A 30 7.64 -6.74 10.31
C ARG A 30 8.23 -7.25 9.00
N ARG A 31 7.56 -8.20 8.34
CA ARG A 31 7.96 -8.70 7.02
C ARG A 31 7.53 -7.78 5.87
N LEU A 32 6.53 -6.92 6.09
CA LEU A 32 6.00 -5.98 5.09
C LEU A 32 6.64 -4.59 5.19
N LEU A 33 7.25 -4.25 6.32
CA LEU A 33 8.08 -3.05 6.49
C LEU A 33 9.07 -2.80 5.35
N PRO A 34 9.92 -3.77 4.93
CA PRO A 34 10.85 -3.52 3.83
C PRO A 34 10.16 -3.22 2.50
N ALA A 35 8.99 -3.81 2.23
CA ALA A 35 8.22 -3.53 1.02
C ALA A 35 7.63 -2.11 1.07
N GLY A 36 7.06 -1.72 2.21
CA GLY A 36 6.54 -0.37 2.42
C GLY A 36 7.61 0.71 2.34
N LEU A 37 8.78 0.47 2.93
CA LEU A 37 9.92 1.38 2.82
C LEU A 37 10.46 1.48 1.40
N ALA A 38 10.53 0.36 0.67
CA ALA A 38 10.94 0.35 -0.73
C ALA A 38 9.92 1.09 -1.62
N ALA A 39 8.62 0.88 -1.40
CA ALA A 39 7.56 1.59 -2.10
C ALA A 39 7.64 3.10 -1.85
N ALA A 40 7.65 3.52 -0.58
CA ALA A 40 7.75 4.93 -0.18
C ALA A 40 9.04 5.58 -0.73
N GLY A 41 10.18 4.88 -0.61
CA GLY A 41 11.45 5.34 -1.17
C GLY A 41 11.40 5.52 -2.69
N SER A 42 10.72 4.61 -3.41
CA SER A 42 10.58 4.71 -4.87
C SER A 42 9.75 5.92 -5.29
N GLU A 43 8.74 6.30 -4.51
CA GLU A 43 7.91 7.48 -4.78
C GLU A 43 8.61 8.78 -4.40
N LEU A 44 9.32 8.79 -3.27
CA LEU A 44 10.18 9.92 -2.89
C LEU A 44 11.27 10.17 -3.93
N ALA A 45 11.89 9.11 -4.46
CA ALA A 45 12.85 9.22 -5.55
C ALA A 45 12.23 9.78 -6.84
N ALA A 46 10.95 9.47 -7.12
CA ALA A 46 10.22 10.11 -8.23
C ALA A 46 10.06 11.61 -8.03
N ALA A 47 9.58 12.00 -6.85
CA ALA A 47 9.35 13.40 -6.52
C ALA A 47 10.67 14.19 -6.58
N ALA A 48 11.74 13.64 -6.01
CA ALA A 48 13.08 14.20 -6.07
C ALA A 48 13.59 14.32 -7.50
N LEU A 49 13.35 13.33 -8.36
CA LEU A 49 13.74 13.36 -9.76
C LEU A 49 12.99 14.45 -10.53
N MET A 50 11.67 14.57 -10.31
CA MET A 50 10.85 15.63 -10.91
C MET A 50 11.33 17.02 -10.48
N ALA A 51 11.62 17.21 -9.19
CA ALA A 51 12.12 18.46 -8.65
C ALA A 51 13.52 18.80 -9.21
N THR A 52 14.43 17.83 -9.23
CA THR A 52 15.80 18.02 -9.76
C THR A 52 15.78 18.30 -11.25
N ALA A 53 14.94 17.61 -12.02
CA ALA A 53 14.76 17.86 -13.45
C ALA A 53 14.22 19.27 -13.72
N SER A 54 13.20 19.70 -12.96
CA SER A 54 12.64 21.05 -13.07
C SER A 54 13.68 22.12 -12.75
N TRP A 55 14.46 21.94 -11.68
CA TRP A 55 15.57 22.83 -11.34
C TRP A 55 16.63 22.87 -12.43
N LEU A 56 17.01 21.72 -13.00
CA LEU A 56 18.01 21.63 -14.05
C LEU A 56 17.58 22.38 -15.32
N ILE A 57 16.29 22.28 -15.69
CA ILE A 57 15.72 23.01 -16.83
C ILE A 57 15.85 24.52 -16.60
N THR A 58 15.42 25.02 -15.44
CA THR A 58 15.50 26.45 -15.10
C THR A 58 16.95 26.94 -15.10
N ARG A 59 17.88 26.16 -14.52
CA ARG A 59 19.31 26.52 -14.48
C ARG A 59 19.96 26.46 -15.85
N ALA A 60 19.61 25.49 -16.70
CA ALA A 60 20.16 25.39 -18.04
C ALA A 60 19.83 26.61 -18.91
N ALA A 61 18.67 27.24 -18.69
CA ALA A 61 18.28 28.48 -19.38
C ALA A 61 19.20 29.67 -19.07
N GLU A 62 19.88 29.68 -17.91
CA GLU A 62 20.87 30.70 -17.57
C GLU A 62 22.24 30.47 -18.23
N HIS A 63 22.39 29.41 -19.04
CA HIS A 63 23.65 29.00 -19.67
C HIS A 63 24.87 28.92 -18.71
N PRO A 64 24.75 28.24 -17.54
CA PRO A 64 25.84 28.14 -16.60
C PRO A 64 26.93 27.18 -17.10
N PRO A 65 28.18 27.31 -16.60
CA PRO A 65 29.23 26.34 -16.89
C PRO A 65 28.84 24.92 -16.44
N LEU A 66 29.17 23.91 -17.25
CA LEU A 66 28.81 22.50 -17.02
C LEU A 66 29.24 21.97 -15.64
N ALA A 67 30.36 22.47 -15.10
CA ALA A 67 30.84 22.08 -13.78
C ALA A 67 29.80 22.33 -12.68
N SER A 68 29.01 23.41 -12.77
CA SER A 68 28.03 23.81 -11.75
C SER A 68 26.77 22.93 -11.70
N VAL A 69 26.41 22.29 -12.82
CA VAL A 69 25.23 21.43 -12.95
C VAL A 69 25.57 19.94 -12.97
N SER A 70 26.86 19.60 -13.06
CA SER A 70 27.36 18.23 -13.16
C SER A 70 26.86 17.32 -12.02
N LEU A 71 26.87 17.82 -10.78
CA LEU A 71 26.37 17.10 -9.60
C LEU A 71 24.88 16.79 -9.74
N ALA A 72 24.07 17.74 -10.22
CA ALA A 72 22.65 17.53 -10.42
C ALA A 72 22.38 16.48 -11.50
N ILE A 73 23.15 16.46 -12.59
CA ILE A 73 23.05 15.43 -13.64
C ILE A 73 23.36 14.04 -13.07
N VAL A 74 24.42 13.90 -12.27
CA VAL A 74 24.77 12.64 -11.61
C VAL A 74 23.69 12.24 -10.60
N ALA A 75 23.16 13.19 -9.84
CA ALA A 75 22.07 12.96 -8.89
C ALA A 75 20.80 12.45 -9.60
N VAL A 76 20.42 13.01 -10.76
CA VAL A 76 19.29 12.51 -11.56
C VAL A 76 19.50 11.05 -11.95
N ARG A 77 20.70 10.67 -12.39
CA ARG A 77 21.02 9.27 -12.73
C ARG A 77 20.94 8.35 -11.51
N ALA A 78 21.51 8.78 -10.38
CA ALA A 78 21.46 8.03 -9.13
C ALA A 78 20.02 7.85 -8.64
N LEU A 79 19.21 8.90 -8.68
CA LEU A 79 17.79 8.87 -8.32
C LEU A 79 16.97 7.98 -9.26
N ALA A 80 17.22 8.03 -10.58
CA ALA A 80 16.53 7.20 -11.56
C ALA A 80 16.81 5.71 -11.33
N LEU A 81 18.08 5.35 -11.14
CA LEU A 81 18.49 3.98 -10.87
C LEU A 81 17.99 3.51 -9.49
N GLY A 82 18.12 4.35 -8.46
CA GLY A 82 17.63 4.08 -7.12
C GLY A 82 16.12 3.86 -7.09
N ARG A 83 15.34 4.70 -7.80
CA ARG A 83 13.90 4.51 -7.98
C ARG A 83 13.58 3.15 -8.60
N GLY A 84 14.30 2.76 -9.65
CA GLY A 84 14.14 1.46 -10.30
C GLY A 84 14.41 0.30 -9.34
N ALA A 85 15.52 0.34 -8.61
CA ALA A 85 15.89 -0.68 -7.64
C ALA A 85 14.88 -0.80 -6.49
N LEU A 86 14.44 0.33 -5.93
CA LEU A 86 13.43 0.37 -4.86
C LEU A 86 12.08 -0.16 -5.34
N ARG A 87 11.65 0.23 -6.55
CA ARG A 87 10.40 -0.27 -7.14
C ARG A 87 10.48 -1.78 -7.42
N TYR A 88 11.64 -2.28 -7.85
CA TYR A 88 11.85 -3.71 -8.02
C TYR A 88 11.76 -4.45 -6.68
N GLY A 89 12.38 -3.92 -5.63
CA GLY A 89 12.29 -4.48 -4.27
C GLY A 89 10.85 -4.56 -3.77
N ASP A 90 10.07 -3.49 -3.92
CA ASP A 90 8.63 -3.47 -3.62
C ASP A 90 7.86 -4.56 -4.38
N ARG A 91 8.07 -4.66 -5.71
CA ARG A 91 7.43 -5.68 -6.54
C ARG A 91 7.81 -7.11 -6.12
N LEU A 92 9.09 -7.37 -5.85
CA LEU A 92 9.56 -8.70 -5.47
C LEU A 92 8.94 -9.15 -4.16
N LEU A 93 8.92 -8.26 -3.16
CA LEU A 93 8.33 -8.54 -1.85
C LEU A 93 6.80 -8.72 -1.94
N GLY A 94 6.13 -7.94 -2.78
CA GLY A 94 4.71 -8.10 -3.07
C GLY A 94 4.39 -9.45 -3.74
N HIS A 95 5.18 -9.85 -4.73
CA HIS A 95 5.01 -11.15 -5.40
C HIS A 95 5.22 -12.33 -4.46
N ASP A 96 6.28 -12.28 -3.65
CA ASP A 96 6.60 -13.32 -2.67
C ASP A 96 5.49 -13.48 -1.61
N ALA A 97 4.80 -12.39 -1.24
CA ALA A 97 3.60 -12.46 -0.40
C ALA A 97 2.46 -13.21 -1.10
N VAL A 98 2.12 -12.85 -2.33
CA VAL A 98 1.03 -13.47 -3.11
C VAL A 98 1.31 -14.95 -3.36
N LEU A 99 2.54 -15.31 -3.75
CA LEU A 99 2.90 -16.70 -4.03
C LEU A 99 2.78 -17.58 -2.78
N ARG A 100 3.16 -17.07 -1.61
CA ARG A 100 2.98 -17.80 -0.35
C ARG A 100 1.52 -17.98 0.04
N ALA A 101 0.68 -16.97 -0.20
CA ALA A 101 -0.77 -17.09 0.01
C ALA A 101 -1.35 -18.23 -0.86
N VAL A 102 -1.01 -18.24 -2.16
CA VAL A 102 -1.43 -19.29 -3.10
C VAL A 102 -0.90 -20.67 -2.70
N ALA A 103 0.37 -20.78 -2.28
CA ALA A 103 0.94 -22.04 -1.82
C ALA A 103 0.20 -22.58 -0.59
N GLY A 104 -0.08 -21.72 0.39
CA GLY A 104 -0.85 -22.08 1.58
C GLY A 104 -2.30 -22.47 1.28
N PHE A 105 -2.92 -21.86 0.27
CA PHE A 105 -4.24 -22.25 -0.22
C PHE A 105 -4.21 -23.66 -0.84
N ARG A 106 -3.24 -23.95 -1.72
CA ARG A 106 -3.11 -25.27 -2.36
C ARG A 106 -2.95 -26.38 -1.32
N THR A 107 -2.08 -26.20 -0.32
CA THR A 107 -1.87 -27.21 0.73
C THR A 107 -3.15 -27.47 1.52
N ARG A 108 -3.86 -26.41 1.92
CA ARG A 108 -5.11 -26.51 2.69
C ARG A 108 -6.24 -27.19 1.91
N VAL A 109 -6.35 -26.91 0.60
CA VAL A 109 -7.32 -27.59 -0.28
C VAL A 109 -6.98 -29.08 -0.39
N TYR A 110 -5.71 -29.43 -0.57
CA TYR A 110 -5.27 -30.83 -0.61
C TYR A 110 -5.55 -31.56 0.71
N GLU A 111 -5.17 -30.97 1.85
CA GLU A 111 -5.42 -31.55 3.18
C GLU A 111 -6.90 -31.70 3.50
N ALA A 112 -7.76 -30.80 2.99
CA ALA A 112 -9.20 -30.93 3.14
C ALA A 112 -9.78 -32.05 2.25
N LEU A 113 -9.24 -32.26 1.05
CA LEU A 113 -9.76 -33.25 0.10
C LEU A 113 -9.31 -34.69 0.41
N VAL A 114 -8.09 -34.89 0.92
CA VAL A 114 -7.51 -36.21 1.20
C VAL A 114 -8.39 -37.08 2.14
N PRO A 115 -8.93 -36.57 3.26
CA PRO A 115 -9.77 -37.35 4.18
C PRO A 115 -11.20 -37.60 3.68
N LEU A 116 -11.68 -36.77 2.74
CA LEU A 116 -13.03 -36.86 2.17
C LEU A 116 -13.12 -37.87 1.01
N ALA A 117 -11.97 -38.29 0.47
CA ALA A 117 -11.86 -39.26 -0.60
C ALA A 117 -12.53 -40.63 -0.32
N PRO A 118 -12.58 -41.17 0.93
CA PRO A 118 -13.17 -42.48 1.16
C PRO A 118 -14.66 -42.49 1.59
N ALA A 119 -15.24 -41.39 2.09
CA ALA A 119 -16.45 -41.47 2.93
C ALA A 119 -17.65 -40.57 2.57
N GLY A 120 -17.58 -39.69 1.56
CA GLY A 120 -18.73 -38.93 1.03
C GLY A 120 -19.73 -38.41 2.08
N THR A 121 -19.36 -37.43 2.91
CA THR A 121 -20.23 -36.98 4.02
C THR A 121 -20.92 -35.62 3.80
N PRO A 122 -22.25 -35.56 4.00
CA PRO A 122 -23.06 -34.35 4.04
C PRO A 122 -23.33 -33.94 5.51
N ALA A 123 -22.97 -32.71 5.92
CA ALA A 123 -23.72 -31.93 6.92
C ALA A 123 -23.09 -30.55 7.19
N PHE A 124 -21.78 -30.43 7.40
CA PHE A 124 -21.09 -29.14 7.47
C PHE A 124 -19.67 -29.31 6.96
N ARG A 125 -19.31 -28.55 5.91
CA ARG A 125 -18.03 -28.71 5.22
C ARG A 125 -16.93 -28.24 6.15
N SER A 126 -16.10 -29.14 6.67
CA SER A 126 -14.85 -28.80 7.37
C SER A 126 -13.97 -27.85 6.53
N GLY A 127 -14.15 -27.88 5.20
CA GLY A 127 -13.60 -26.90 4.25
C GLY A 127 -14.04 -25.46 4.52
N ASP A 128 -15.29 -25.18 4.94
CA ASP A 128 -15.78 -23.82 5.12
C ASP A 128 -15.10 -23.08 6.27
N LEU A 129 -14.74 -23.77 7.37
CA LEU A 129 -14.02 -23.15 8.48
C LEU A 129 -12.56 -22.88 8.14
N LEU A 130 -11.93 -23.78 7.40
CA LEU A 130 -10.56 -23.61 6.92
C LEU A 130 -10.49 -22.49 5.87
N THR A 131 -11.44 -22.46 4.93
CA THR A 131 -11.59 -21.39 3.93
C THR A 131 -11.80 -20.05 4.60
N ARG A 132 -12.62 -19.93 5.64
CA ARG A 132 -12.78 -18.66 6.39
C ARG A 132 -11.48 -18.18 7.03
N LEU A 133 -10.70 -19.07 7.66
CA LEU A 133 -9.40 -18.69 8.22
C LEU A 133 -8.39 -18.31 7.13
N VAL A 134 -8.45 -18.94 5.95
CA VAL A 134 -7.66 -18.54 4.77
C VAL A 134 -8.05 -17.15 4.31
N ASP A 135 -9.34 -16.94 4.07
CA ASP A 135 -9.91 -15.71 3.54
C ASP A 135 -9.63 -14.54 4.49
N ASP A 136 -9.69 -14.77 5.81
CA ASP A 136 -9.35 -13.75 6.80
C ASP A 136 -7.86 -13.35 6.75
N VAL A 137 -6.96 -14.31 6.52
CA VAL A 137 -5.51 -14.05 6.38
C VAL A 137 -5.21 -13.35 5.04
N ASP A 138 -5.86 -13.77 3.96
CA ASP A 138 -5.68 -13.20 2.63
C ASP A 138 -6.25 -11.79 2.56
N ALA A 139 -7.45 -11.56 3.11
CA ALA A 139 -8.06 -10.23 3.22
C ALA A 139 -7.19 -9.27 4.04
N ALA A 140 -6.57 -9.79 5.10
CA ALA A 140 -5.65 -8.99 5.90
C ALA A 140 -4.35 -8.65 5.15
N GLN A 141 -3.78 -9.57 4.38
CA GLN A 141 -2.62 -9.27 3.53
C GLN A 141 -2.97 -8.28 2.42
N ASP A 142 -4.15 -8.43 1.81
CA ASP A 142 -4.62 -7.55 0.75
C ASP A 142 -4.80 -6.12 1.25
N LEU A 143 -5.38 -5.95 2.45
CA LEU A 143 -5.50 -4.65 3.11
C LEU A 143 -4.13 -4.00 3.36
N LEU A 144 -3.13 -4.78 3.76
CA LEU A 144 -1.77 -4.26 4.00
C LEU A 144 -1.06 -3.86 2.71
N LEU A 145 -1.18 -4.66 1.65
CA LEU A 145 -0.48 -4.42 0.39
C LEU A 145 -1.17 -3.38 -0.50
N ARG A 146 -2.50 -3.33 -0.49
CA ARG A 146 -3.28 -2.48 -1.40
C ARG A 146 -3.79 -1.19 -0.78
N VAL A 147 -3.91 -1.12 0.54
CA VAL A 147 -4.41 0.08 1.22
C VAL A 147 -3.29 0.74 1.99
N LEU A 148 -2.65 0.00 2.90
CA LEU A 148 -1.66 0.59 3.78
C LEU A 148 -0.37 0.99 3.05
N LEU A 149 0.18 0.11 2.20
CA LEU A 149 1.41 0.41 1.45
C LEU A 149 1.27 1.69 0.62
N PRO A 150 0.21 1.84 -0.22
CA PRO A 150 -0.01 3.07 -0.97
C PRO A 150 -0.30 4.28 -0.07
N ALA A 151 -1.02 4.09 1.04
CA ALA A 151 -1.30 5.18 1.98
C ALA A 151 -0.03 5.72 2.64
N VAL A 152 0.89 4.85 3.05
CA VAL A 152 2.19 5.25 3.63
C VAL A 152 3.06 5.94 2.59
N ALA A 153 3.10 5.43 1.35
CA ALA A 153 3.83 6.08 0.26
C ALA A 153 3.28 7.49 -0.02
N ALA A 154 1.96 7.61 -0.20
CA ALA A 154 1.28 8.90 -0.42
C ALA A 154 1.51 9.88 0.75
N ALA A 155 1.40 9.40 1.99
CA ALA A 155 1.66 10.23 3.18
C ALA A 155 3.12 10.69 3.24
N SER A 156 4.08 9.83 2.95
CA SER A 156 5.50 10.19 2.98
C SER A 156 5.87 11.23 1.92
N VAL A 157 5.38 11.07 0.68
CA VAL A 157 5.58 12.06 -0.39
C VAL A 157 4.83 13.35 -0.10
N GLY A 158 3.59 13.27 0.38
CA GLY A 158 2.78 14.44 0.75
C GLY A 158 3.42 15.26 1.86
N LEU A 159 3.92 14.60 2.91
CA LEU A 159 4.67 15.23 3.99
C LEU A 159 5.96 15.85 3.48
N ALA A 160 6.75 15.13 2.69
CA ALA A 160 7.99 15.65 2.11
C ALA A 160 7.72 16.90 1.27
N ALA A 161 6.72 16.86 0.38
CA ALA A 161 6.32 18.00 -0.45
C ALA A 161 5.86 19.19 0.39
N THR A 162 5.04 18.96 1.42
CA THR A 162 4.53 20.00 2.32
C THR A 162 5.66 20.66 3.12
N VAL A 163 6.57 19.85 3.67
CA VAL A 163 7.73 20.34 4.42
C VAL A 163 8.67 21.12 3.50
N THR A 164 8.99 20.60 2.32
CA THR A 164 9.82 21.32 1.34
C THR A 164 9.18 22.65 0.94
N ALA A 165 7.87 22.65 0.65
CA ALA A 165 7.13 23.88 0.33
C ALA A 165 7.15 24.87 1.49
N TRP A 166 6.97 24.42 2.73
CA TRP A 166 7.07 25.28 3.92
C TRP A 166 8.46 25.91 4.04
N LEU A 167 9.52 25.11 3.95
CA LEU A 167 10.90 25.60 4.07
C LEU A 167 11.24 26.65 3.01
N LEU A 168 10.65 26.58 1.81
CA LEU A 168 10.79 27.59 0.76
C LEU A 168 9.93 28.82 1.03
N LEU A 169 8.62 28.60 1.24
CA LEU A 169 7.60 29.62 1.44
C LEU A 169 6.54 29.08 2.42
N PRO A 170 6.53 29.51 3.69
CA PRO A 170 5.63 28.96 4.71
C PRO A 170 4.15 28.98 4.33
N GLN A 171 3.70 30.02 3.63
CA GLN A 171 2.32 30.16 3.16
C GLN A 171 1.95 29.08 2.14
N ALA A 172 2.88 28.72 1.24
CA ALA A 172 2.66 27.66 0.25
C ALA A 172 2.59 26.28 0.92
N GLY A 173 3.45 26.04 1.92
CA GLY A 173 3.41 24.82 2.73
C GLY A 173 2.08 24.66 3.48
N LEU A 174 1.59 25.71 4.12
CA LEU A 174 0.29 25.69 4.82
C LEU A 174 -0.88 25.40 3.87
N LEU A 175 -0.92 26.07 2.72
CA LEU A 175 -1.97 25.86 1.71
C LEU A 175 -1.94 24.44 1.16
N LEU A 176 -0.76 23.93 0.79
CA LEU A 176 -0.60 22.57 0.29
C LEU A 176 -1.02 21.53 1.34
N GLY A 177 -0.57 21.70 2.58
CA GLY A 177 -0.95 20.81 3.69
C GLY A 177 -2.45 20.79 3.96
N LEU A 178 -3.10 21.97 3.93
CA LEU A 178 -4.54 22.10 4.07
C LEU A 178 -5.29 21.37 2.93
N LEU A 179 -4.88 21.60 1.68
CA LEU A 179 -5.51 20.98 0.50
C LEU A 179 -5.37 19.45 0.53
N LEU A 180 -4.19 18.94 0.92
CA LEU A 180 -3.97 17.50 1.10
C LEU A 180 -4.84 16.93 2.23
N ALA A 181 -4.93 17.63 3.37
CA ALA A 181 -5.79 17.20 4.48
C ALA A 181 -7.28 17.17 4.09
N LEU A 182 -7.74 18.20 3.35
CA LEU A 182 -9.08 18.24 2.80
C LEU A 182 -9.31 17.11 1.80
N ALA A 183 -8.36 16.81 0.90
CA ALA A 183 -8.49 15.70 -0.04
C ALA A 183 -8.62 14.35 0.67
N VAL A 184 -7.83 14.11 1.73
CA VAL A 184 -7.90 12.89 2.54
C VAL A 184 -9.26 12.73 3.22
N LEU A 185 -9.94 13.82 3.59
CA LEU A 185 -11.25 13.78 4.24
C LEU A 185 -12.42 13.73 3.23
N LEU A 186 -12.36 14.57 2.19
CA LEU A 186 -13.46 14.78 1.24
C LEU A 186 -13.60 13.62 0.25
N VAL A 187 -12.51 13.03 -0.23
CA VAL A 187 -12.56 11.91 -1.18
C VAL A 187 -13.32 10.71 -0.61
N PRO A 188 -12.98 10.17 0.58
CA PRO A 188 -13.75 9.07 1.16
C PRO A 188 -15.18 9.47 1.52
N ALA A 189 -15.42 10.71 1.98
CA ALA A 189 -16.77 11.19 2.25
C ALA A 189 -17.64 11.23 0.99
N ALA A 190 -17.08 11.67 -0.14
CA ALA A 190 -17.78 11.68 -1.43
C ALA A 190 -18.06 10.27 -1.94
N VAL A 191 -17.12 9.34 -1.80
CA VAL A 191 -17.31 7.93 -2.18
C VAL A 191 -18.40 7.26 -1.35
N LEU A 192 -18.53 7.59 -0.07
CA LEU A 192 -19.58 7.05 0.81
C LEU A 192 -20.96 7.68 0.56
N ALA A 193 -21.03 8.80 -0.14
CA ALA A 193 -22.28 9.52 -0.43
C ALA A 193 -22.94 9.07 -1.75
N VAL A 194 -22.25 8.29 -2.58
CA VAL A 194 -22.73 7.72 -3.86
C VAL A 194 -23.18 6.29 -3.65
#